data_AF-A0A542ZL43-F1
#
_entry.id   AF-A0A542ZL43-F1
#
_cell.length_a   1.000
_cell.length_b   1.000
_cell.length_c   1.000
_cell.angle_alpha   90.00
_cell.angle_beta   90.00
_cell.angle_gamma   90.00
#
_symmetry.space_group_name_H-M   'P 1'
#
loop_
_entity.id
_entity.type
_entity.pdbx_description
1 polymer ?
#
loop_
_entity_poly.entity_id
_entity_poly.type
_entity_poly.pdbx_seq_one_letter_code
_entity_poly.pdbx_strand_id
1 'polypeptide(L)'
;MTQPGSGTPELPPGAVARFTAAESRLYPLVLVDPVGYERAVAATGRLLAGLRAGCPDIEAVLAQRDPLVESLAGTSGEHPAELGGLSAETVVDAACAVRCRELWAQERARRAQHRVEAARTAGQEWLVEEPDADAVMTGELRRVEVHVPTGTVLVGLVGAGGAGGTAYEVQVIPAPTTDGPSPPQVSETYGDRASWLEALQRHREALSSRP
;
A
#
# COMPACT_ATOMS: atom_id res chain seq x y z
N MET A 1 30.65 -11.10 -13.28
CA MET A 1 29.58 -10.12 -13.54
C MET A 1 28.51 -10.36 -12.50
N THR A 2 28.54 -9.58 -11.43
CA THR A 2 27.70 -9.74 -10.24
C THR A 2 26.36 -9.06 -10.52
N GLN A 3 25.27 -9.81 -10.46
CA GLN A 3 23.93 -9.22 -10.49
C GLN A 3 23.79 -8.24 -9.31
N PRO A 4 23.38 -6.98 -9.52
CA PRO A 4 23.01 -6.11 -8.42
C PRO A 4 21.73 -6.68 -7.79
N GLY A 5 21.83 -7.00 -6.50
CA GLY A 5 20.72 -7.52 -5.72
C GLY A 5 19.50 -6.63 -5.85
N SER A 6 18.38 -7.25 -6.22
CA SER A 6 17.02 -6.73 -6.11
C SER A 6 16.65 -6.56 -4.63
N GLY A 7 17.33 -5.63 -3.95
CA GLY A 7 16.99 -5.24 -2.59
C GLY A 7 15.75 -4.36 -2.62
N THR A 8 14.58 -4.95 -2.43
CA THR A 8 13.47 -4.17 -1.89
C THR A 8 13.97 -3.59 -0.57
N PRO A 9 13.86 -2.27 -0.31
CA PRO A 9 14.24 -1.72 0.98
C PRO A 9 13.31 -2.33 2.02
N GLU A 10 13.72 -3.42 2.66
CA GLU A 10 12.95 -4.08 3.69
C GLU A 10 13.15 -3.32 5.00
N LEU A 11 12.05 -3.09 5.73
CA LEU A 11 12.15 -2.55 7.07
C LEU A 11 12.87 -3.57 7.96
N PRO A 12 13.86 -3.14 8.77
CA PRO A 12 14.49 -4.03 9.72
C PRO A 12 13.43 -4.69 10.63
N PRO A 13 13.54 -5.99 10.97
CA PRO A 13 12.54 -6.67 11.80
C PRO A 13 12.26 -5.98 13.13
N GLY A 14 13.29 -5.35 13.72
CA GLY A 14 13.14 -4.55 14.93
C GLY A 14 12.28 -3.29 14.74
N ALA A 15 12.31 -2.65 13.57
CA ALA A 15 11.44 -1.53 13.26
C ALA A 15 9.98 -1.99 13.10
N VAL A 16 9.77 -3.10 12.38
CA VAL A 16 8.43 -3.71 12.22
C VAL A 16 7.81 -4.01 13.58
N ALA A 17 8.55 -4.69 14.47
CA ALA A 17 8.05 -5.02 15.80
C ALA A 17 7.65 -3.78 16.62
N ARG A 18 8.45 -2.71 16.57
CA ARG A 18 8.12 -1.45 17.27
C ARG A 18 6.90 -0.77 16.68
N PHE A 19 6.80 -0.70 15.36
CA PHE A 19 5.65 -0.10 14.67
C PHE A 19 4.36 -0.82 15.04
N THR A 20 4.36 -2.17 14.96
CA THR A 20 3.21 -2.98 15.37
C THR A 20 2.86 -2.78 16.85
N ALA A 21 3.86 -2.73 17.74
CA ALA A 21 3.63 -2.49 19.16
C ALA A 21 3.06 -1.09 19.44
N ALA A 22 3.50 -0.08 18.70
CA ALA A 22 3.01 1.29 18.84
C ALA A 22 1.54 1.41 18.40
N GLU A 23 1.20 0.85 17.25
CA GLU A 23 -0.17 0.82 16.72
C GLU A 23 -1.12 0.04 17.63
N SER A 24 -0.66 -1.09 18.17
CA SER A 24 -1.43 -1.91 19.12
C SER A 24 -1.76 -1.17 20.41
N ARG A 25 -1.00 -0.13 20.78
CA ARG A 25 -1.26 0.73 21.94
C ARG A 25 -2.12 1.94 21.57
N LEU A 26 -1.86 2.53 20.41
CA LEU A 26 -2.53 3.75 19.95
C LEU A 26 -3.99 3.49 19.56
N TYR A 27 -4.27 2.48 18.73
CA TYR A 27 -5.60 2.30 18.14
C TYR A 27 -6.70 1.97 19.15
N PRO A 28 -6.47 1.12 20.19
CA PRO A 28 -7.52 0.87 21.18
C PRO A 28 -7.96 2.11 21.96
N LEU A 29 -7.13 3.17 22.04
CA LEU A 29 -7.49 4.40 22.75
C LEU A 29 -8.75 5.05 22.19
N VAL A 30 -9.06 4.87 20.90
CA VAL A 30 -10.30 5.41 20.31
C VAL A 30 -11.56 4.92 21.04
N LEU A 31 -11.50 3.74 21.68
CA LEU A 31 -12.61 3.13 22.40
C LEU A 31 -12.62 3.47 23.91
N VAL A 32 -11.44 3.67 24.50
CA VAL A 32 -11.29 3.78 25.97
C VAL A 32 -10.99 5.20 26.45
N ASP A 33 -10.33 6.01 25.63
CA ASP A 33 -10.04 7.43 25.87
C ASP A 33 -9.98 8.20 24.52
N PRO A 34 -11.15 8.55 23.94
CA PRO A 34 -11.19 9.23 22.64
C PRO A 34 -10.45 10.58 22.62
N VAL A 35 -10.43 11.30 23.75
CA VAL A 35 -9.75 12.60 23.87
C VAL A 35 -8.23 12.42 23.93
N GLY A 36 -7.76 11.41 24.66
CA GLY A 36 -6.35 10.99 24.63
C GLY A 36 -5.92 10.53 23.24
N TYR A 37 -6.76 9.75 22.55
CA TYR A 37 -6.53 9.31 21.19
C TYR A 37 -6.40 10.50 20.22
N GLU A 38 -7.32 11.47 20.26
CA GLU A 38 -7.25 12.65 19.40
C GLU A 38 -5.94 13.42 19.60
N ARG A 39 -5.53 13.64 20.85
CA ARG A 39 -4.26 14.32 21.18
C ARG A 39 -3.06 13.54 20.67
N ALA A 40 -3.02 12.23 20.87
CA ALA A 40 -1.95 11.36 20.39
C ALA A 40 -1.85 11.34 18.86
N VAL A 41 -2.99 11.29 18.16
CA VAL A 41 -3.04 11.36 16.69
C VAL A 41 -2.61 12.74 16.19
N ALA A 42 -3.00 13.82 16.86
CA ALA A 42 -2.54 15.17 16.52
C ALA A 42 -1.02 15.32 16.67
N ALA A 43 -0.44 14.79 17.75
CA ALA A 43 1.01 14.74 17.94
C ALA A 43 1.70 13.90 16.85
N THR A 44 1.18 12.70 16.58
CA THR A 44 1.65 11.83 15.47
C THR A 44 1.62 12.57 14.13
N GLY A 45 0.54 13.32 13.86
CA GLY A 45 0.38 14.11 12.63
C GLY A 45 1.41 15.23 12.50
N ARG A 46 1.75 15.93 13.58
CA ARG A 46 2.83 16.94 13.60
C ARG A 46 4.19 16.34 13.28
N LEU A 47 4.53 15.22 13.93
CA LEU A 47 5.78 14.50 13.67
C LEU A 47 5.85 14.00 12.22
N LEU A 48 4.76 13.42 11.73
CA LEU A 48 4.64 12.93 10.36
C LEU A 48 4.86 14.06 9.34
N ALA A 49 4.34 15.26 9.58
CA ALA A 49 4.58 16.40 8.71
C ALA A 49 6.08 16.75 8.62
N GLY A 50 6.79 16.74 9.76
CA GLY A 50 8.25 16.92 9.80
C GLY A 50 9.00 15.81 9.06
N LEU A 51 8.61 14.54 9.28
CA LEU A 51 9.19 13.39 8.58
C LEU A 51 8.97 13.46 7.07
N ARG A 52 7.79 13.89 6.60
CA ARG A 52 7.52 14.07 5.16
C ARG A 52 8.40 15.15 4.53
N ALA A 53 8.71 16.22 5.27
CA ALA A 53 9.56 17.30 4.78
C ALA A 53 11.06 16.93 4.80
N GLY A 54 11.50 16.17 5.80
CA GLY A 54 12.93 15.94 6.06
C GLY A 54 13.46 14.54 5.71
N CYS A 55 12.59 13.54 5.49
CA CYS A 55 13.01 12.16 5.27
C CYS A 55 12.60 11.67 3.87
N PRO A 56 13.55 11.61 2.91
CA PRO A 56 13.29 11.16 1.55
C PRO A 56 13.20 9.64 1.41
N ASP A 57 13.74 8.88 2.37
CA ASP A 57 13.82 7.42 2.34
C ASP A 57 13.65 6.80 3.73
N ILE A 58 13.56 5.46 3.78
CA ILE A 58 13.31 4.69 5.00
C ILE A 58 14.46 4.84 6.00
N GLU A 59 15.71 4.86 5.54
CA GLU A 59 16.88 4.99 6.40
C GLU A 59 16.87 6.32 7.14
N ALA A 60 16.55 7.41 6.44
CA ALA A 60 16.38 8.73 7.04
C ALA A 60 15.28 8.73 8.11
N VAL A 61 14.14 8.07 7.85
CA VAL A 61 13.07 7.96 8.86
C VAL A 61 13.54 7.22 10.11
N LEU A 62 14.26 6.10 9.94
CA LEU A 62 14.76 5.31 11.06
C LEU A 62 15.83 6.06 11.86
N ALA A 63 16.68 6.85 11.19
CA ALA A 63 17.70 7.67 11.84
C ALA A 63 17.13 8.84 12.65
N GLN A 64 15.96 9.37 12.26
CA GLN A 64 15.30 10.47 12.97
C GLN A 64 14.57 10.02 14.25
N ARG A 65 14.43 8.72 14.49
CA ARG A 65 13.66 8.20 15.62
C ARG A 65 14.12 8.78 16.96
N ASP A 66 15.38 8.58 17.32
CA ASP A 66 15.88 8.94 18.64
C ASP A 66 15.88 10.47 18.86
N PRO A 67 16.32 11.31 17.88
CA PRO A 67 16.16 12.76 17.98
C PRO A 67 14.71 13.22 18.18
N LEU A 68 13.74 12.56 17.53
CA LEU A 68 12.33 12.90 17.69
C LEU A 68 11.79 12.47 19.06
N VAL A 69 12.22 11.32 19.59
CA VAL A 69 11.89 10.88 20.95
C VAL A 69 12.42 11.87 21.97
N GLU A 70 13.70 12.27 21.85
CA GLU A 70 14.32 13.25 22.75
C GLU A 70 13.64 14.62 22.67
N SER A 71 13.30 15.08 21.45
CA SER A 71 12.58 16.34 21.26
C SER A 71 11.19 16.33 21.91
N LEU A 72 10.46 15.23 21.73
CA LEU A 72 9.11 15.07 22.29
C LEU A 72 9.15 14.94 23.83
N ALA A 73 10.14 14.21 24.37
CA ALA A 73 10.33 14.07 25.81
C ALA A 73 10.92 15.33 26.48
N GLY A 74 11.75 16.09 25.75
CA GLY A 74 12.42 17.31 26.23
C GLY A 74 11.54 18.55 26.15
N THR A 75 10.57 18.58 25.25
CA THR A 75 9.52 19.62 25.23
C THR A 75 8.67 19.43 26.49
N SER A 76 8.97 20.22 27.52
CA SER A 76 8.48 20.09 28.92
C SER A 76 6.98 20.37 29.12
N GLY A 77 6.13 19.95 28.18
CA GLY A 77 4.68 20.12 28.20
C GLY A 77 3.92 18.82 27.91
N GLU A 78 4.33 18.02 26.92
CA GLU A 78 3.60 16.81 26.52
C GLU A 78 3.89 15.62 27.45
N HIS A 79 3.41 15.71 28.69
CA HIS A 79 3.43 14.59 29.62
C HIS A 79 2.60 13.40 29.08
N PRO A 80 2.87 12.15 29.48
CA PRO A 80 2.07 11.00 29.06
C PRO A 80 0.55 11.19 29.28
N ALA A 81 0.13 11.95 30.30
CA ALA A 81 -1.27 12.31 30.52
C ALA A 81 -1.91 13.15 29.38
N GLU A 82 -1.10 13.92 28.66
CA GLU A 82 -1.53 14.69 27.49
C GLU A 82 -1.63 13.82 26.22
N LEU A 83 -0.91 12.70 26.19
CA LEU A 83 -0.89 11.74 25.08
C LEU A 83 -1.76 10.50 25.36
N GLY A 84 -2.76 10.60 26.24
CA GLY A 84 -3.65 9.47 26.57
C GLY A 84 -2.93 8.30 27.25
N GLY A 85 -1.87 8.58 28.01
CA GLY A 85 -1.03 7.59 28.69
C GLY A 85 0.08 7.00 27.81
N LEU A 86 0.23 7.43 26.56
CA LEU A 86 1.27 6.93 25.67
C LEU A 86 2.63 7.55 25.97
N SER A 87 3.68 6.78 25.67
CA SER A 87 5.06 7.26 25.75
C SER A 87 5.46 8.01 24.48
N ALA A 88 6.49 8.86 24.58
CA ALA A 88 7.05 9.57 23.42
C ALA A 88 7.51 8.59 22.32
N GLU A 89 8.13 7.47 22.70
CA GLU A 89 8.55 6.42 21.77
C GLU A 89 7.37 5.85 21.01
N THR A 90 6.22 5.64 21.67
CA THR A 90 5.02 5.09 21.03
C THR A 90 4.50 6.03 19.94
N VAL A 91 4.44 7.32 20.23
CA VAL A 91 3.95 8.33 19.27
C VAL A 91 4.93 8.52 18.11
N VAL A 92 6.23 8.53 18.38
CA VAL A 92 7.27 8.62 17.33
C VAL A 92 7.28 7.36 16.46
N ASP A 93 7.26 6.16 17.04
CA ASP A 93 7.23 4.90 16.30
C ASP A 93 5.97 4.80 15.41
N ALA A 94 4.81 5.30 15.86
CA ALA A 94 3.60 5.40 15.03
C ALA A 94 3.78 6.35 13.83
N ALA A 95 4.39 7.52 14.03
CA ALA A 95 4.66 8.46 12.94
C ALA A 95 5.66 7.90 11.91
N CYS A 96 6.74 7.27 12.39
CA CYS A 96 7.71 6.57 11.56
C CYS A 96 7.05 5.44 10.74
N ALA A 97 6.16 4.65 11.36
CA ALA A 97 5.42 3.59 10.68
C ALA A 97 4.61 4.11 9.49
N VAL A 98 3.86 5.20 9.68
CA VAL A 98 3.08 5.83 8.61
C VAL A 98 4.00 6.31 7.49
N ARG A 99 5.08 7.03 7.81
CA ARG A 99 6.01 7.54 6.79
C ARG A 99 6.68 6.40 6.00
N CYS A 100 7.09 5.33 6.67
CA CYS A 100 7.68 4.17 6.00
C CYS A 100 6.68 3.51 5.03
N ARG A 101 5.40 3.38 5.42
CA ARG A 101 4.35 2.89 4.51
C ARG A 101 4.14 3.78 3.30
N GLU A 102 4.17 5.10 3.47
CA GLU A 102 4.08 6.05 2.35
C GLU A 102 5.24 5.88 1.37
N LEU A 103 6.47 5.82 1.88
CA LEU A 103 7.67 5.64 1.07
C LEU A 103 7.64 4.32 0.31
N TRP A 104 7.18 3.24 0.94
CA TRP A 104 6.95 1.98 0.26
C TRP A 104 5.87 2.06 -0.81
N ALA A 105 4.76 2.74 -0.56
CA ALA A 105 3.73 2.95 -1.56
C ALA A 105 4.26 3.73 -2.77
N GLN A 106 5.07 4.76 -2.53
CA GLN A 106 5.73 5.55 -3.57
C GLN A 106 6.71 4.71 -4.40
N GLU A 107 7.58 3.95 -3.74
CA GLU A 107 8.55 3.09 -4.44
C GLU A 107 7.85 1.98 -5.23
N ARG A 108 6.78 1.39 -4.69
CA ARG A 108 5.94 0.42 -5.42
C ARG A 108 5.31 1.05 -6.66
N ALA A 109 4.77 2.26 -6.54
CA ALA A 109 4.21 2.99 -7.67
C ALA A 109 5.26 3.30 -8.73
N ARG A 110 6.45 3.78 -8.33
CA ARG A 110 7.57 4.06 -9.24
C ARG A 110 8.05 2.81 -9.97
N ARG A 111 8.20 1.69 -9.27
CA ARG A 111 8.55 0.39 -9.87
C ARG A 111 7.48 -0.08 -10.86
N ALA A 112 6.20 0.06 -10.51
CA ALA A 112 5.11 -0.26 -11.41
C ALA A 112 5.18 0.58 -12.70
N GLN A 113 5.40 1.89 -12.59
CA GLN A 113 5.59 2.78 -13.74
C GLN A 113 6.77 2.35 -14.61
N HIS A 114 7.94 2.12 -14.02
CA HIS A 114 9.12 1.65 -14.78
C HIS A 114 8.90 0.31 -15.48
N ARG A 115 8.18 -0.63 -14.85
CA ARG A 115 7.83 -1.91 -15.51
C ARG A 115 6.94 -1.68 -16.73
N VAL A 116 5.94 -0.79 -16.63
CA VAL A 116 5.08 -0.44 -17.76
C VAL A 116 5.87 0.24 -18.87
N GLU A 117 6.76 1.18 -18.54
CA GLU A 117 7.64 1.82 -19.52
C GLU A 117 8.56 0.83 -20.22
N ALA A 118 9.21 -0.07 -19.46
CA ALA A 118 10.05 -1.12 -20.02
C ALA A 118 9.27 -2.07 -20.94
N ALA A 119 8.03 -2.44 -20.55
CA ALA A 119 7.14 -3.25 -21.38
C ALA A 119 6.79 -2.54 -22.69
N ARG A 120 6.51 -1.23 -22.65
CA ARG A 120 6.28 -0.40 -23.86
C ARG A 120 7.50 -0.40 -24.76
N THR A 121 8.69 -0.12 -24.22
CA THR A 121 9.94 -0.11 -25.00
C THR A 121 10.25 -1.47 -25.62
N ALA A 122 9.93 -2.56 -24.91
CA ALA A 122 10.10 -3.91 -25.40
C ALA A 122 9.02 -4.36 -26.42
N GLY A 123 8.03 -3.52 -26.71
CA GLY A 123 6.92 -3.87 -27.61
C GLY A 123 6.02 -4.99 -27.06
N GLN A 124 5.97 -5.14 -25.73
CA GLN A 124 5.07 -6.10 -25.09
C GLN A 124 3.64 -5.58 -25.17
N GLU A 125 2.70 -6.48 -25.44
CA GLU A 125 1.27 -6.16 -25.47
C GLU A 125 0.65 -6.22 -24.07
N TRP A 126 1.11 -7.16 -23.25
CA TRP A 126 0.59 -7.43 -21.91
C TRP A 126 1.71 -7.50 -20.89
N LEU A 127 1.55 -6.76 -19.80
CA LEU A 127 2.35 -6.89 -18.58
C LEU A 127 1.51 -7.59 -17.52
N VAL A 128 1.96 -8.75 -17.03
CA VAL A 128 1.28 -9.48 -15.95
C VAL A 128 2.06 -9.28 -14.67
N GLU A 129 1.36 -8.83 -13.63
CA GLU A 129 1.88 -8.81 -12.27
C GLU A 129 1.45 -10.10 -11.57
N GLU A 130 2.45 -10.95 -11.30
CA GLU A 130 2.25 -12.19 -10.56
C GLU A 130 1.76 -11.87 -9.13
N PRO A 131 0.80 -12.63 -8.61
CA PRO A 131 0.29 -12.46 -7.26
C PRO A 131 1.37 -12.72 -6.22
N ASP A 132 1.24 -12.06 -5.07
CA ASP A 132 2.07 -12.33 -3.90
C ASP A 132 1.90 -13.80 -3.47
N ALA A 133 3.01 -14.47 -3.13
CA ALA A 133 3.01 -15.89 -2.77
C ALA A 133 2.11 -16.18 -1.56
N ASP A 134 2.02 -15.23 -0.62
CA ASP A 134 1.16 -15.35 0.57
C ASP A 134 -0.33 -15.23 0.21
N ALA A 135 -0.69 -14.43 -0.79
CA ALA A 135 -2.06 -14.27 -1.28
C ALA A 135 -2.56 -15.56 -1.98
N VAL A 136 -1.65 -16.30 -2.62
CA VAL A 136 -1.95 -17.63 -3.19
C VAL A 136 -2.29 -18.63 -2.08
N MET A 137 -1.62 -18.55 -0.92
CA MET A 137 -1.81 -19.48 0.20
C MET A 137 -3.09 -19.26 1.00
N THR A 138 -3.62 -18.02 1.05
CA THR A 138 -4.89 -17.70 1.74
C THR A 138 -6.13 -17.93 0.87
N GLY A 139 -5.95 -18.28 -0.41
CA GLY A 139 -7.03 -18.42 -1.39
C GLY A 139 -7.54 -17.07 -1.91
N GLU A 140 -6.91 -15.96 -1.52
CA GLU A 140 -7.21 -14.61 -2.01
C GLU A 140 -6.30 -14.26 -3.18
N LEU A 141 -6.63 -14.74 -4.38
CA LEU A 141 -5.82 -14.48 -5.56
C LEU A 141 -6.16 -13.10 -6.15
N ARG A 142 -5.19 -12.19 -6.19
CA ARG A 142 -5.29 -10.95 -6.96
C ARG A 142 -4.30 -10.97 -8.12
N ARG A 143 -4.80 -11.17 -9.33
CA ARG A 143 -4.03 -11.10 -10.57
C ARG A 143 -4.25 -9.74 -11.23
N VAL A 144 -3.16 -9.05 -11.59
CA VAL A 144 -3.23 -7.77 -12.29
C VAL A 144 -2.54 -7.90 -13.63
N GLU A 145 -3.22 -7.50 -14.69
CA GLU A 145 -2.69 -7.43 -16.05
C GLU A 145 -2.84 -6.01 -16.57
N VAL A 146 -1.83 -5.51 -17.25
CA VAL A 146 -1.86 -4.20 -17.89
C VAL A 146 -1.74 -4.40 -19.39
N HIS A 147 -2.75 -3.95 -20.13
CA HIS A 147 -2.67 -3.82 -21.58
C HIS A 147 -1.78 -2.61 -21.89
N VAL A 148 -0.57 -2.88 -22.35
CA VAL A 148 0.51 -1.89 -22.48
C VAL A 148 0.17 -0.77 -23.48
N PRO A 149 -0.46 -1.05 -24.65
CA PRO A 149 -0.83 0.00 -25.61
C PRO A 149 -1.83 1.02 -25.07
N THR A 150 -2.89 0.55 -24.39
CA THR A 150 -3.96 1.45 -23.91
C THR A 150 -3.77 1.89 -22.46
N GLY A 151 -2.84 1.27 -21.72
CA GLY A 151 -2.67 1.46 -20.28
C GLY A 151 -3.85 0.93 -19.44
N THR A 152 -4.78 0.18 -20.04
CA THR A 152 -5.93 -0.39 -19.33
C THR A 152 -5.47 -1.50 -18.39
N VAL A 153 -5.96 -1.47 -17.15
CA VAL A 153 -5.67 -2.50 -16.15
C VAL A 153 -6.85 -3.47 -16.04
N LEU A 154 -6.55 -4.75 -16.19
CA LEU A 154 -7.47 -5.87 -15.96
C LEU A 154 -7.09 -6.53 -14.63
N VAL A 155 -8.01 -6.56 -13.68
CA VAL A 155 -7.80 -7.17 -12.36
C VAL A 155 -8.72 -8.36 -12.22
N GLY A 156 -8.16 -9.54 -11.98
CA GLY A 156 -8.90 -10.73 -11.55
C GLY A 156 -8.76 -10.89 -10.04
N LEU A 157 -9.88 -10.93 -9.32
CA LEU A 157 -9.92 -11.19 -7.88
C LEU A 157 -10.62 -12.51 -7.60
N VAL A 158 -10.03 -13.29 -6.69
CA VAL A 158 -10.65 -14.44 -6.04
C VAL A 158 -10.58 -14.16 -4.55
N GLY A 159 -11.68 -14.34 -3.84
CA GLY A 159 -11.71 -14.13 -2.39
C GLY A 159 -12.84 -14.89 -1.71
N ALA A 160 -12.96 -14.69 -0.40
CA ALA A 160 -14.07 -15.24 0.37
C ALA A 160 -15.39 -14.57 -0.05
N GLY A 161 -16.33 -15.37 -0.52
CA GLY A 161 -17.69 -14.96 -0.82
C GLY A 161 -18.64 -15.11 0.36
N GLY A 162 -19.87 -14.61 0.19
CA GLY A 162 -20.93 -14.82 1.18
C GLY A 162 -21.24 -16.31 1.41
N ALA A 163 -21.78 -16.62 2.59
CA ALA A 163 -22.18 -17.98 3.01
C ALA A 163 -21.07 -19.06 2.90
N GLY A 164 -19.79 -18.68 2.93
CA GLY A 164 -18.66 -19.60 2.87
C GLY A 164 -18.30 -20.08 1.46
N GLY A 165 -18.86 -19.46 0.41
CA GLY A 165 -18.46 -19.69 -0.98
C GLY A 165 -17.20 -18.92 -1.38
N THR A 166 -16.69 -19.16 -2.59
CA THR A 166 -15.64 -18.33 -3.21
C THR A 166 -16.30 -17.29 -4.11
N ALA A 167 -15.91 -16.03 -3.99
CA ALA A 167 -16.32 -14.96 -4.90
C ALA A 167 -15.24 -14.74 -5.97
N TYR A 168 -15.69 -14.58 -7.21
CA TYR A 168 -14.82 -14.28 -8.35
C TYR A 168 -15.23 -12.93 -8.93
N GLU A 169 -14.27 -12.03 -9.14
CA GLU A 169 -14.53 -10.71 -9.69
C GLU A 169 -13.53 -10.38 -10.79
N VAL A 170 -14.00 -9.70 -11.83
CA VAL A 170 -13.17 -9.06 -12.85
C VAL A 170 -13.41 -7.56 -12.80
N GLN A 171 -12.34 -6.78 -12.72
CA GLN A 171 -12.39 -5.33 -12.86
C GLN A 171 -11.60 -4.89 -14.09
N VAL A 172 -12.19 -4.02 -14.90
CA VAL A 172 -11.52 -3.33 -16.01
C VAL A 172 -11.42 -1.86 -15.65
N ILE A 173 -10.20 -1.38 -15.47
CA ILE A 173 -9.87 -0.02 -15.07
C ILE A 173 -9.19 0.66 -16.26
N PRO A 174 -9.90 1.52 -17.00
CA PRO A 174 -9.33 2.28 -18.10
C PRO A 174 -8.22 3.22 -17.63
N ALA A 175 -7.24 3.49 -18.51
CA ALA A 175 -6.25 4.53 -18.22
C ALA A 175 -6.95 5.89 -18.09
N PRO A 176 -6.53 6.74 -17.14
CA PRO A 176 -7.06 8.09 -17.03
C PRO A 176 -6.76 8.86 -18.32
N THR A 177 -7.79 9.50 -18.88
CA THR A 177 -7.67 10.39 -20.03
C THR A 177 -7.22 11.77 -19.58
N THR A 178 -6.24 12.35 -20.27
CA THR A 178 -5.76 13.71 -20.01
C THR A 178 -6.76 14.77 -20.49
N ASP A 179 -7.51 14.47 -21.55
CA ASP A 179 -8.41 15.39 -22.25
C ASP A 179 -9.88 14.94 -22.17
N GLY A 180 -10.41 14.72 -20.96
CA GLY A 180 -11.84 14.47 -20.76
C GLY A 180 -12.17 13.58 -19.56
N PRO A 181 -13.46 13.25 -19.35
CA PRO A 181 -13.85 12.32 -18.31
C PRO A 181 -13.25 10.94 -18.58
N SER A 182 -12.66 10.34 -17.54
CA SER A 182 -12.11 8.98 -17.64
C SER A 182 -13.25 7.99 -17.89
N PRO A 183 -13.04 6.96 -18.72
CA PRO A 183 -14.08 5.97 -18.96
C PRO A 183 -14.40 5.24 -17.64
N PRO A 184 -15.67 4.82 -17.43
CA PRO A 184 -16.06 4.19 -16.19
C PRO A 184 -15.33 2.87 -15.99
N GLN A 185 -14.94 2.62 -14.74
CA GLN A 185 -14.49 1.30 -14.33
C GLN A 185 -15.65 0.31 -14.46
N VAL A 186 -15.36 -0.86 -15.00
CA VAL A 186 -16.31 -1.99 -15.07
C VAL A 186 -15.92 -3.00 -14.01
N SER A 187 -16.89 -3.47 -13.21
CA SER A 187 -16.72 -4.58 -12.27
C SER A 187 -17.82 -5.61 -12.52
N GLU A 188 -17.42 -6.87 -12.63
CA GLU A 188 -18.28 -8.00 -12.94
C GLU A 188 -17.99 -9.13 -11.94
N THR A 189 -19.04 -9.65 -11.29
CA THR A 189 -18.92 -10.76 -10.33
C THR A 189 -19.44 -12.06 -10.94
N TYR A 190 -18.77 -13.16 -10.62
CA TYR A 190 -19.01 -14.49 -11.15
C TYR A 190 -19.17 -15.51 -10.01
N GLY A 191 -20.11 -16.45 -10.19
CA GLY A 191 -20.39 -17.49 -9.20
C GLY A 191 -19.45 -18.70 -9.27
N ASP A 192 -18.66 -18.81 -10.33
CA ASP A 192 -17.76 -19.95 -10.55
C ASP A 192 -16.47 -19.52 -11.28
N ARG A 193 -15.45 -20.36 -11.13
CA ARG A 193 -14.11 -20.11 -11.67
C ARG A 193 -14.05 -20.17 -13.19
N ALA A 194 -14.87 -21.01 -13.84
CA ALA A 194 -14.80 -21.20 -15.28
C ALA A 194 -15.33 -19.94 -16.00
N SER A 195 -16.51 -19.47 -15.60
CA SER A 195 -17.10 -18.22 -16.09
C SER A 195 -16.18 -17.01 -15.86
N TRP A 196 -15.50 -16.97 -14.71
CA TRP A 196 -14.52 -15.93 -14.39
C TRP A 196 -13.29 -15.97 -15.31
N LEU A 197 -12.72 -17.15 -15.58
CA LEU A 197 -11.59 -17.29 -16.50
C LEU A 197 -11.98 -16.93 -17.94
N GLU A 198 -13.17 -17.33 -18.38
CA GLU A 198 -13.72 -16.95 -19.68
C GLU A 198 -13.91 -15.43 -19.78
N ALA A 199 -14.38 -14.78 -18.72
CA ALA A 199 -14.52 -13.34 -18.66
C ALA A 199 -13.18 -12.60 -18.77
N LEU A 200 -12.17 -13.05 -18.03
CA LEU A 200 -10.80 -12.51 -18.15
C LEU A 200 -10.28 -12.63 -19.58
N GLN A 201 -10.45 -13.78 -20.21
CA GLN A 201 -10.01 -14.01 -21.59
C GLN A 201 -10.77 -13.12 -22.60
N ARG A 202 -12.09 -12.99 -22.46
CA ARG A 202 -12.90 -12.10 -23.31
C ARG A 202 -12.45 -10.64 -23.22
N HIS A 203 -12.20 -10.14 -22.00
CA HIS A 203 -11.73 -8.77 -21.81
C HIS A 203 -10.32 -8.58 -22.38
N ARG A 204 -9.45 -9.58 -22.23
CA ARG A 204 -8.11 -9.59 -22.83
C ARG A 204 -8.17 -9.50 -24.36
N GLU A 205 -8.97 -10.35 -25.00
CA GLU A 205 -9.16 -10.34 -26.46
C GLU A 205 -9.77 -9.03 -26.95
N ALA A 206 -10.78 -8.50 -26.25
CA ALA A 206 -11.40 -7.23 -26.59
C ALA A 206 -10.40 -6.07 -26.50
N LEU A 207 -9.48 -6.07 -25.52
CA LEU A 207 -8.43 -5.06 -25.41
C LEU A 207 -7.34 -5.22 -26.46
N SER A 208 -6.90 -6.44 -26.75
CA SER A 208 -5.96 -6.76 -27.83
C SER A 208 -6.46 -6.40 -29.23
N SER A 209 -7.78 -6.45 -29.44
CA SER A 209 -8.41 -6.05 -30.71
C SER A 209 -8.51 -4.54 -30.90
N ARG A 210 -8.22 -3.73 -29.87
CA ARG A 210 -8.23 -2.26 -29.95
C ARG A 210 -6.87 -1.76 -30.44
N PRO A 211 -6.85 -0.89 -31.46
CA PRO A 211 -5.62 -0.31 -31.99
C PRO A 211 -4.93 0.64 -31.01
#